data_AF-A0A6L6XRX5-F1
#
_entry.id   AF-A0A6L6XRX5-F1
#
_cell.length_a   1.000
_cell.length_b   1.000
_cell.length_c   1.000
_cell.angle_alpha   90.00
_cell.angle_beta   90.00
_cell.angle_gamma   90.00
#
_symmetry.space_group_name_H-M   'P 1'
#
loop_
_entity.id
_entity.type
_entity.pdbx_description
1 polymer ?
#
loop_
_entity_poly.entity_id
_entity_poly.type
_entity_poly.pdbx_seq_one_letter_code
_entity_poly.pdbx_strand_id
1 'polypeptide(L)'
;MTLFNAYRVLAFVVGVLLAFCALVAAPLKYLAAEGSSLQEFGETASIMWLFHGWIFMIYVVVAFLLARRARWSIGFTLLMLVAGLVPLLIFWVEHKVAQKVRAENPDLVGSSTT
;
A
#
# COMPACT_ATOMS: atom_id res chain seq x y z
N MET A 1 10.58 -0.86 15.78
CA MET A 1 9.26 -0.47 15.24
C MET A 1 8.30 -1.64 15.40
N THR A 2 7.06 -1.42 15.86
CA THR A 2 6.06 -2.50 15.96
C THR A 2 5.59 -2.94 14.57
N LEU A 3 5.21 -4.21 14.42
CA LEU A 3 4.75 -4.78 13.13
C LEU A 3 3.55 -4.01 12.56
N PHE A 4 2.66 -3.57 13.44
CA PHE A 4 1.53 -2.72 13.07
C PHE A 4 1.96 -1.36 12.50
N ASN A 5 2.92 -0.68 13.13
CA ASN A 5 3.43 0.60 12.62
C ASN A 5 4.15 0.43 11.28
N ALA A 6 4.94 -0.64 11.13
CA ALA A 6 5.57 -0.97 9.84
C ALA A 6 4.52 -1.21 8.75
N TYR A 7 3.45 -1.96 9.06
CA TYR A 7 2.32 -2.15 8.15
C TYR A 7 1.69 -0.82 7.73
N ARG A 8 1.41 0.08 8.69
CA ARG A 8 0.78 1.38 8.39
C ARG A 8 1.66 2.24 7.48
N VAL A 9 2.96 2.33 7.78
CA VAL A 9 3.91 3.08 6.95
C VAL A 9 3.95 2.48 5.54
N LEU A 10 4.07 1.16 5.42
CA LEU A 10 4.06 0.49 4.12
C LEU A 10 2.74 0.70 3.36
N ALA A 11 1.60 0.61 4.03
CA ALA A 11 0.29 0.83 3.42
C ALA A 11 0.17 2.25 2.83
N PHE A 12 0.64 3.25 3.59
CA PHE A 12 0.68 4.64 3.13
C PHE A 12 1.65 4.82 1.95
N VAL A 13 2.87 4.29 2.04
CA VAL A 13 3.87 4.43 0.97
C VAL A 13 3.38 3.76 -0.32
N VAL A 14 2.92 2.50 -0.24
CA VAL A 14 2.37 1.76 -1.38
C VAL A 14 1.17 2.50 -1.97
N GLY A 15 0.27 3.00 -1.13
CA GLY A 15 -0.94 3.68 -1.58
C GLY A 15 -0.69 5.03 -2.24
N VAL A 16 0.20 5.85 -1.69
CA VAL A 16 0.59 7.13 -2.30
C VAL A 16 1.31 6.89 -3.61
N LEU A 17 2.24 5.94 -3.64
CA LEU A 17 3.00 5.63 -4.84
C LEU A 17 2.09 5.08 -5.95
N LEU A 18 1.18 4.15 -5.61
CA LEU A 18 0.19 3.63 -6.56
C LEU A 18 -0.75 4.73 -7.06
N ALA A 19 -1.26 5.58 -6.17
CA ALA A 19 -2.14 6.68 -6.54
C ALA A 19 -1.44 7.67 -7.47
N PHE A 20 -0.18 8.03 -7.19
CA PHE A 20 0.61 8.88 -8.08
C PHE A 20 0.83 8.22 -9.45
N CYS A 21 1.25 6.96 -9.47
CA CYS A 21 1.46 6.20 -10.71
C CYS A 21 0.19 6.11 -11.55
N ALA A 22 -0.95 5.79 -10.94
CA ALA A 22 -2.22 5.56 -11.62
C ALA A 22 -2.94 6.86 -12.02
N LEU A 23 -2.88 7.91 -11.19
CA LEU A 23 -3.65 9.15 -11.40
C LEU A 23 -2.83 10.28 -12.02
N VAL A 24 -1.49 10.19 -12.02
CA VAL A 24 -0.60 11.21 -12.59
C VAL A 24 0.25 10.62 -13.70
N ALA A 25 1.10 9.63 -13.41
CA ALA A 25 2.07 9.15 -14.40
C ALA A 25 1.40 8.51 -15.62
N ALA A 26 0.40 7.64 -15.42
CA ALA A 26 -0.30 6.99 -16.52
C ALA A 26 -1.13 7.97 -17.38
N PRO A 27 -1.96 8.88 -16.80
CA PRO A 27 -2.65 9.90 -17.59
C PRO A 27 -1.70 10.82 -18.36
N LEU A 28 -0.60 11.27 -17.75
CA LEU A 28 0.37 12.11 -18.45
C LEU A 28 1.07 11.37 -19.58
N LYS A 29 1.41 10.08 -19.40
CA LYS A 29 2.05 9.30 -20.45
C LYS A 29 1.11 8.98 -21.63
N TYR A 30 -0.15 8.65 -21.36
CA TYR A 30 -1.06 8.10 -22.37
C TYR A 30 -2.11 9.09 -22.89
N LEU A 31 -2.40 10.18 -22.17
CA LEU A 31 -3.42 11.17 -22.56
C LEU A 31 -2.83 12.53 -22.94
N ALA A 32 -1.55 12.81 -22.62
CA ALA A 32 -0.91 14.05 -23.07
C ALA A 32 -0.57 13.99 -24.56
N ALA A 33 -0.45 15.16 -25.18
CA ALA A 33 -0.11 15.26 -26.60
C ALA A 33 1.29 14.69 -26.87
N GLU A 34 1.43 14.00 -28.01
CA GLU A 34 2.69 13.38 -28.41
C GLU A 34 3.81 14.43 -28.54
N GLY A 35 4.95 14.17 -27.90
CA GLY A 35 6.12 15.07 -27.89
C GLY A 35 5.99 16.28 -26.96
N SER A 36 4.93 16.37 -26.15
CA SER A 36 4.80 17.42 -25.14
C SER A 36 5.68 17.14 -23.91
N SER A 37 6.13 18.21 -23.24
CA SER A 37 6.90 18.11 -21.99
C SER A 37 6.15 17.36 -20.87
N LEU A 38 4.81 17.37 -20.90
CA LEU A 38 3.96 16.61 -19.99
C LEU A 38 4.04 15.10 -20.22
N GLN A 39 4.09 14.67 -21.48
CA GLN A 39 4.22 13.26 -21.82
C GLN A 39 5.60 12.72 -21.41
N GLU A 40 6.67 13.47 -21.69
CA GLU A 40 8.05 13.11 -21.31
C GLU A 40 8.20 12.97 -19.79
N PHE A 41 7.55 13.85 -19.02
CA PHE A 41 7.47 13.71 -17.57
C PHE A 41 6.74 12.42 -17.16
N GLY A 42 5.61 12.10 -17.79
CA GLY A 42 4.87 10.85 -17.54
C GLY A 42 5.69 9.58 -17.84
N GLU A 43 6.50 9.61 -18.91
CA GLU A 43 7.43 8.53 -19.24
C GLU A 43 8.52 8.37 -18.19
N THR A 44 9.17 9.47 -17.80
CA THR A 44 10.20 9.46 -16.75
C THR A 44 9.62 8.99 -15.41
N ALA A 45 8.42 9.47 -15.06
CA ALA A 45 7.71 9.08 -13.84
C ALA A 45 7.27 7.61 -13.85
N SER A 46 7.23 6.94 -15.00
CA SER A 46 6.82 5.54 -15.10
C SER A 46 7.77 4.57 -14.40
N ILE A 47 9.02 4.96 -14.10
CA ILE A 47 9.93 4.16 -13.28
C ILE A 47 9.37 3.88 -11.87
N MET A 48 8.46 4.75 -11.39
CA MET A 48 7.79 4.59 -10.10
C MET A 48 6.92 3.33 -10.01
N TRP A 49 6.46 2.80 -11.15
CA TRP A 49 5.78 1.49 -11.19
C TRP A 49 6.68 0.35 -10.72
N LEU A 50 7.98 0.39 -11.07
CA LEU A 50 8.94 -0.62 -10.64
C LEU A 50 9.19 -0.52 -9.13
N PHE A 51 9.39 0.69 -8.62
CA PHE A 51 9.54 0.93 -7.18
C PHE A 51 8.31 0.48 -6.40
N HIS A 52 7.11 0.74 -6.91
CA HIS A 52 5.87 0.26 -6.32
C HIS A 52 5.83 -1.26 -6.22
N GLY A 53 6.19 -1.98 -7.29
CA GLY A 53 6.24 -3.44 -7.27
C GLY A 53 7.13 -3.99 -6.16
N TRP A 54 8.34 -3.46 -6.00
CA TRP A 54 9.27 -3.89 -4.95
C TRP A 54 8.76 -3.59 -3.54
N ILE A 55 8.25 -2.37 -3.30
CA ILE A 55 7.71 -2.00 -1.99
C ILE A 55 6.43 -2.79 -1.68
N PHE A 56 5.61 -3.07 -2.70
CA PHE A 56 4.42 -3.90 -2.58
C PHE A 56 4.76 -5.32 -2.11
N MET A 57 5.84 -5.93 -2.60
CA MET A 57 6.28 -7.24 -2.11
C MET A 57 6.63 -7.22 -0.60
N ILE A 58 7.28 -6.16 -0.13
CA ILE A 58 7.56 -5.98 1.30
C ILE A 58 6.25 -5.80 2.09
N TYR A 59 5.32 -4.99 1.56
CA TYR A 59 3.98 -4.82 2.13
C TYR A 59 3.23 -6.14 2.26
N VAL A 60 3.23 -6.97 1.22
CA VAL A 60 2.57 -8.30 1.21
C VAL A 60 3.07 -9.17 2.35
N VAL A 61 4.40 -9.25 2.53
CA VAL A 61 5.00 -10.04 3.62
C VAL A 61 4.57 -9.51 4.99
N VAL A 62 4.67 -8.19 5.21
CA VAL A 62 4.30 -7.58 6.49
C VAL A 62 2.81 -7.70 6.78
N ALA A 63 1.95 -7.47 5.79
CA ALA A 63 0.51 -7.62 5.89
C ALA A 63 0.12 -9.07 6.22
N PHE A 64 0.76 -10.05 5.57
CA PHE A 64 0.54 -11.46 5.85
C PHE A 64 0.98 -11.83 7.27
N LEU A 65 2.16 -11.39 7.70
CA LEU A 65 2.65 -11.64 9.07
C LEU A 65 1.72 -11.01 10.12
N LEU A 66 1.22 -9.79 9.88
CA LEU A 66 0.28 -9.12 10.77
C LEU A 66 -1.04 -9.89 10.84
N ALA A 67 -1.61 -10.28 9.70
CA ALA A 67 -2.87 -11.03 9.66
C ALA A 67 -2.75 -12.41 10.33
N ARG A 68 -1.60 -13.08 10.19
CA ARG A 68 -1.30 -14.34 10.89
C ARG A 68 -1.22 -14.16 12.40
N ARG A 69 -0.58 -13.10 12.90
CA ARG A 69 -0.52 -12.79 14.34
C ARG A 69 -1.88 -12.41 14.90
N ALA A 70 -2.66 -11.62 14.18
CA ALA A 70 -4.01 -11.24 14.55
C ALA A 70 -5.06 -12.35 14.34
N ARG A 71 -4.64 -13.52 13.84
CA ARG A 71 -5.47 -14.70 13.52
C ARG A 71 -6.69 -14.36 12.64
N TRP A 72 -6.52 -13.44 11.71
CA TRP A 72 -7.58 -13.04 10.80
C TRP A 72 -7.84 -14.08 9.71
N SER A 73 -9.07 -14.06 9.18
CA SER A 73 -9.48 -14.96 8.11
C SER A 73 -8.67 -14.73 6.82
N ILE A 74 -8.50 -15.80 6.02
CA ILE A 74 -7.84 -15.71 4.71
C ILE A 74 -8.50 -14.65 3.82
N GLY A 75 -9.83 -14.54 3.85
CA GLY A 75 -10.56 -13.56 3.04
C GLY A 75 -10.18 -12.11 3.37
N PHE A 76 -10.00 -11.81 4.65
CA PHE A 76 -9.55 -10.47 5.07
C PHE A 76 -8.10 -10.20 4.67
N THR A 77 -7.22 -11.20 4.79
CA THR A 77 -5.83 -11.11 4.32
C THR A 77 -5.76 -10.83 2.82
N LEU A 78 -6.55 -11.54 2.02
CA LEU A 78 -6.65 -11.30 0.57
C LEU A 78 -7.16 -9.89 0.26
N LEU A 79 -8.17 -9.41 1.00
CA LEU A 79 -8.66 -8.03 0.85
C LEU A 79 -7.55 -7.00 1.13
N MET A 80 -6.73 -7.21 2.18
CA MET A 80 -5.56 -6.36 2.44
C MET A 80 -4.55 -6.36 1.29
N LEU A 81 -4.25 -7.53 0.75
CA LEU A 81 -3.30 -7.69 -0.35
C LEU A 81 -3.79 -7.00 -1.64
N VAL A 82 -5.05 -7.26 -2.02
CA VAL A 82 -5.67 -6.69 -3.23
C VAL A 82 -5.86 -5.19 -3.09
N ALA A 83 -6.08 -4.68 -1.88
CA ALA A 83 -6.20 -3.24 -1.66
C ALA A 83 -4.96 -2.48 -2.14
N GLY A 84 -3.77 -3.07 -2.02
CA GLY A 84 -2.52 -2.49 -2.52
C GLY A 84 -2.34 -2.48 -4.04
N LEU A 85 -3.31 -3.00 -4.80
CA LEU A 85 -3.34 -2.97 -6.27
C LEU A 85 -4.41 -2.02 -6.81
N VAL A 86 -5.31 -1.51 -5.96
CA VAL A 86 -6.38 -0.59 -6.36
C VAL A 86 -6.07 0.79 -5.79
N PRO A 87 -5.94 1.83 -6.64
CA PRO A 87 -5.66 3.17 -6.17
C PRO A 87 -6.76 3.62 -5.21
N LEU A 88 -6.37 4.32 -4.14
CA LEU A 88 -7.23 4.82 -3.05
C LEU A 88 -7.83 3.75 -2.12
N LEU A 89 -8.13 2.53 -2.60
CA LEU A 89 -8.74 1.46 -1.79
C LEU A 89 -7.87 1.08 -0.59
N ILE A 90 -6.55 1.05 -0.77
CA ILE A 90 -5.57 0.76 0.28
C ILE A 90 -5.71 1.68 1.51
N PHE A 91 -6.06 2.95 1.34
CA PHE A 91 -6.24 3.86 2.49
C PHE A 91 -7.49 3.51 3.29
N TRP A 92 -8.57 3.14 2.60
CA TRP A 92 -9.79 2.68 3.27
C TRP A 92 -9.55 1.37 4.02
N VAL A 93 -8.82 0.43 3.40
CA VAL A 93 -8.47 -0.84 4.06
C VAL A 93 -7.51 -0.64 5.23
N GLU A 94 -6.51 0.25 5.13
CA GLU A 94 -5.64 0.60 6.26
C GLU A 94 -6.46 1.10 7.45
N HIS A 95 -7.46 1.96 7.21
CA HIS A 95 -8.33 2.46 8.26
C HIS A 95 -9.12 1.33 8.93
N LYS A 96 -9.69 0.41 8.14
CA LYS A 96 -10.40 -0.78 8.64
C LYS A 96 -9.48 -1.70 9.44
N VAL A 97 -8.26 -1.92 8.95
CA VAL A 97 -7.24 -2.72 9.64
C VAL A 97 -6.87 -2.07 10.97
N ALA A 98 -6.65 -0.76 11.00
CA ALA A 98 -6.33 -0.03 12.22
C ALA A 98 -7.44 -0.13 13.28
N GLN A 99 -8.70 -0.01 12.88
CA GLN A 99 -9.85 -0.22 13.77
C GLN A 99 -9.88 -1.66 14.32
N LYS A 100 -9.68 -2.65 13.44
CA LYS A 100 -9.73 -4.07 13.79
C LYS A 100 -8.58 -4.47 14.73
N VAL A 101 -7.35 -4.00 14.48
CA VAL A 101 -6.22 -4.25 15.39
C VAL A 101 -6.51 -3.67 16.77
N ARG A 102 -6.98 -2.42 16.86
CA ARG A 102 -7.26 -1.79 18.17
C ARG A 102 -8.38 -2.48 18.94
N ALA A 103 -9.37 -3.03 18.25
CA ALA A 103 -10.50 -3.73 18.87
C ALA A 103 -10.14 -5.17 19.30
N GLU A 104 -9.40 -5.90 18.48
CA GLU A 104 -9.20 -7.35 18.67
C GLU A 104 -7.82 -7.72 19.21
N ASN A 105 -6.78 -6.91 18.92
CA ASN A 105 -5.38 -7.21 19.23
C ASN A 105 -4.62 -5.95 19.69
N PRO A 106 -5.03 -5.32 20.82
CA PRO A 106 -4.42 -4.08 21.30
C PRO A 106 -2.94 -4.25 21.67
N ASP A 107 -2.52 -5.47 22.00
CA ASP A 107 -1.13 -5.85 22.25
C ASP A 107 -0.22 -5.59 21.04
N LEU A 108 -0.71 -5.78 19.80
CA LEU A 108 0.07 -5.55 18.58
C LEU A 108 0.33 -4.07 18.30
N VAL A 109 -0.42 -3.17 18.95
CA VAL A 109 -0.20 -1.71 18.85
C VAL A 109 0.99 -1.28 19.72
N GLY A 110 1.19 -1.96 20.86
CA GLY A 110 2.11 -1.55 21.92
C GLY A 110 3.22 -2.54 22.27
N SER A 111 3.39 -3.67 21.56
CA SER A 111 4.38 -4.70 21.90
C SER A 111 5.82 -4.23 21.68
N SER A 112 6.33 -3.49 22.67
CA SER A 112 7.74 -3.44 23.06
C SER A 112 7.96 -4.61 24.03
N THR A 113 8.17 -5.80 23.50
CA THR A 113 8.74 -6.88 24.33
C THR A 113 10.25 -6.73 24.25
N THR A 114 10.78 -6.03 25.28
CA THR A 114 12.16 -6.07 25.81
C THR A 114 13.31 -5.73 24.88
#